data_AF-A0A6P1YRJ6-F1
#
_entry.id   AF-A0A6P1YRJ6-F1
#
_cell.length_a   1.000
_cell.length_b   1.000
_cell.length_c   1.000
_cell.angle_alpha   90.00
_cell.angle_beta   90.00
_cell.angle_gamma   90.00
#
_symmetry.space_group_name_H-M   'P 1'
#
loop_
_entity.id
_entity.type
_entity.pdbx_description
1 polymer ?
#
loop_
_entity_poly.entity_id
_entity_poly.type
_entity_poly.pdbx_seq_one_letter_code
_entity_poly.pdbx_strand_id
1 'polypeptide(L)'
;MIPLCVVTGLLLLTVPVHAACPARPPCKGCGCKGGPGYRGPDGNCVSFKNLSRVCGNPPKTRCRFENAPGTGLNRDCALGKSPAGAKGATPD
;
A
#
# COMPACT_ATOMS: atom_id res chain seq x y z
N MET A 1 6.26 27.41 -61.76
CA MET A 1 7.31 26.38 -61.58
C MET A 1 7.82 26.47 -60.15
N ILE A 2 7.34 25.60 -59.25
CA ILE A 2 7.81 25.46 -57.86
C ILE A 2 8.30 24.01 -57.76
N PRO A 3 9.58 23.74 -57.43
CA PRO A 3 10.10 22.39 -57.52
C PRO A 3 9.60 21.55 -56.34
N LEU A 4 8.84 20.53 -56.72
CA LEU A 4 8.52 19.36 -55.94
C LEU A 4 9.79 18.50 -55.81
N CYS A 5 10.63 18.74 -54.80
CA CYS A 5 11.72 17.83 -54.47
C CYS A 5 11.84 17.62 -52.96
N VAL A 6 11.38 16.44 -52.53
CA VAL A 6 12.09 15.55 -51.61
C VAL A 6 12.22 16.07 -50.17
N VAL A 7 11.22 15.84 -49.30
CA VAL A 7 11.06 14.61 -48.51
C VAL A 7 12.38 14.17 -47.85
N THR A 8 12.70 14.70 -46.66
CA THR A 8 13.65 14.02 -45.76
C THR A 8 13.21 14.20 -44.31
N GLY A 9 12.43 13.20 -43.88
CA GLY A 9 12.14 12.75 -42.52
C GLY A 9 12.50 13.65 -41.35
N LEU A 10 11.47 14.30 -40.79
CA LEU A 10 11.41 14.49 -39.35
C LEU A 10 11.31 13.10 -38.70
N LEU A 11 12.46 12.45 -38.50
CA LEU A 11 12.56 11.23 -37.72
C LEU A 11 12.28 11.62 -36.26
N LEU A 12 10.99 11.62 -35.89
CA LEU A 12 10.54 11.70 -34.50
C LEU A 12 11.05 10.45 -33.80
N LEU A 13 12.25 10.54 -33.23
CA LEU A 13 12.78 9.58 -32.28
C LEU A 13 11.84 9.61 -31.08
N THR A 14 10.89 8.67 -31.05
CA THR A 14 10.05 8.40 -29.89
C THR A 14 10.94 7.87 -28.78
N VAL A 15 11.48 8.78 -27.97
CA VAL A 15 12.15 8.43 -26.72
C VAL A 15 11.10 7.83 -25.79
N PRO A 16 11.26 6.59 -25.33
CA PRO A 16 10.34 6.01 -24.37
C PRO A 16 10.52 6.77 -23.05
N VAL A 17 9.57 7.64 -22.71
CA VAL A 17 9.51 8.24 -21.38
C VAL A 17 9.16 7.12 -20.40
N HIS A 18 10.19 6.57 -19.75
CA HIS A 18 9.98 5.66 -18.64
C HIS A 18 9.49 6.51 -17.47
N ALA A 19 8.20 6.43 -17.16
CA ALA A 19 7.66 7.03 -15.96
C ALA A 19 8.37 6.41 -14.75
N ALA A 20 9.28 7.17 -14.12
CA ALA A 20 9.92 6.76 -12.90
C ALA A 20 8.95 7.00 -11.74
N CYS A 21 8.40 5.93 -11.14
CA CYS A 21 7.60 6.05 -9.94
C CYS A 21 8.44 6.69 -8.82
N PRO A 22 7.90 7.67 -8.07
CA PRO A 22 8.63 8.27 -6.95
C PRO A 22 9.04 7.17 -5.96
N ALA A 23 10.32 7.18 -5.59
CA ALA A 23 10.83 6.27 -4.58
C ALA A 23 10.11 6.54 -3.26
N ARG A 24 9.34 5.56 -2.78
CA ARG A 24 8.72 5.61 -1.45
C ARG A 24 9.71 5.08 -0.42
N PRO A 25 9.78 5.68 0.78
CA PRO A 25 10.61 5.16 1.85
C PRO A 25 10.20 3.71 2.15
N PRO A 26 11.17 2.87 2.60
CA PRO A 26 10.88 1.48 2.90
C PRO A 26 9.80 1.38 3.99
N CYS A 27 8.78 0.62 3.68
CA CYS A 27 7.71 0.20 4.57
C CYS A 27 8.30 -0.48 5.82
N LYS A 28 8.17 0.13 7.00
CA LYS A 28 8.65 -0.43 8.28
C LYS A 28 7.50 -0.64 9.24
N GLY A 29 7.58 -1.72 10.02
CA GLY A 29 6.57 -2.10 11.01
C GLY A 29 5.35 -2.82 10.42
N CYS A 30 4.59 -3.45 11.30
CA CYS A 30 3.39 -4.19 10.96
C CYS A 30 2.24 -3.24 10.64
N GLY A 31 1.47 -3.58 9.61
CA GLY A 31 0.44 -2.71 9.06
C GLY A 31 0.89 -1.97 7.81
N CYS A 32 2.20 -1.81 7.60
CA CYS A 32 2.78 -0.99 6.51
C CYS A 32 2.35 -1.35 5.08
N LYS A 33 1.87 -2.58 4.87
CA LYS A 33 1.33 -3.04 3.57
C LYS A 33 -0.20 -3.22 3.59
N GLY A 34 -0.90 -2.55 4.50
CA GLY A 34 -2.36 -2.65 4.67
C GLY A 34 -2.82 -3.74 5.64
N GLY A 35 -1.93 -4.34 6.43
CA GLY A 35 -2.29 -5.35 7.43
C GLY A 35 -2.98 -4.79 8.69
N PRO A 36 -3.35 -5.64 9.66
CA PRO A 36 -4.03 -5.23 10.89
C PRO A 36 -3.14 -4.46 11.88
N GLY A 37 -1.82 -4.39 11.64
CA GLY A 37 -0.89 -3.59 12.44
C GLY A 37 -0.28 -4.31 13.66
N TYR A 38 -0.51 -5.61 13.82
CA TYR A 38 -0.03 -6.38 14.97
C TYR A 38 1.20 -7.24 14.64
N ARG A 39 2.19 -7.23 15.54
CA ARG A 39 3.32 -8.17 15.55
C ARG A 39 3.03 -9.31 16.53
N GLY A 40 3.21 -10.53 16.04
CA GLY A 40 3.04 -11.77 16.78
C GLY A 40 4.20 -12.06 17.74
N PRO A 41 4.02 -13.07 18.61
CA PRO A 41 5.06 -13.52 19.54
C PRO A 41 6.28 -14.14 18.83
N ASP A 42 6.10 -14.62 17.59
CA ASP A 42 7.15 -15.10 16.71
C ASP A 42 7.97 -13.97 16.07
N GLY A 43 7.64 -12.71 16.36
CA GLY A 43 8.29 -11.54 15.79
C GLY A 43 7.80 -11.18 14.39
N ASN A 44 6.84 -11.90 13.80
CA ASN A 44 6.33 -11.61 12.46
C ASN A 44 5.06 -10.77 12.50
N CYS A 45 4.74 -10.11 11.38
CA CYS A 45 3.47 -9.39 11.26
C CYS A 45 2.31 -10.36 11.04
N VAL A 46 1.23 -10.19 11.80
CA VAL A 46 0.06 -11.07 11.76
C VAL A 46 -0.91 -10.57 10.69
N SER A 47 -1.47 -11.49 9.90
CA SER A 47 -2.51 -11.20 8.91
C SER A 47 -3.90 -11.13 9.56
N PHE A 48 -4.88 -10.49 8.90
CA PHE A 48 -6.27 -10.45 9.38
C PHE A 48 -6.83 -11.85 9.70
N LYS A 49 -6.62 -12.81 8.79
CA LYS A 49 -7.08 -14.21 8.94
C LYS A 49 -6.52 -14.89 10.19
N ASN A 50 -5.29 -14.54 10.58
CA ASN A 50 -4.60 -15.18 11.68
C ASN A 50 -4.68 -14.38 12.99
N LEU A 51 -5.27 -13.18 12.97
CA LEU A 51 -5.24 -12.27 14.11
C LEU A 51 -5.86 -12.89 15.36
N SER A 52 -7.09 -13.37 15.30
CA SER A 52 -7.75 -14.00 16.45
C SER A 52 -7.07 -15.29 16.88
N ARG A 53 -6.49 -16.05 15.94
CA ARG A 53 -5.81 -17.33 16.26
C ARG A 53 -4.48 -17.12 16.98
N VAL A 54 -3.68 -16.15 16.52
CA VAL A 54 -2.34 -15.87 17.04
C VAL A 54 -2.41 -14.93 18.24
N CYS A 55 -3.15 -13.84 18.09
CA CYS A 55 -3.18 -12.74 19.06
C CYS A 55 -4.31 -12.84 20.09
N GLY A 56 -5.32 -13.68 19.84
CA GLY A 56 -6.54 -13.74 20.63
C GLY A 56 -7.52 -12.62 20.32
N ASN A 57 -8.65 -12.62 21.05
CA ASN A 57 -9.63 -11.54 21.03
C ASN A 57 -9.89 -11.07 22.48
N PRO A 58 -9.38 -9.89 22.90
CA PRO A 58 -8.75 -8.85 22.09
C PRO A 58 -7.26 -9.14 21.75
N PRO A 59 -6.77 -8.72 20.57
CA PRO A 59 -5.44 -9.11 20.05
C PRO A 59 -4.25 -8.52 20.83
N LYS A 60 -4.48 -7.47 21.63
CA LYS A 60 -3.48 -6.84 22.50
C LYS A 60 -2.99 -7.75 23.65
N THR A 61 -3.59 -8.91 23.84
CA THR A 61 -3.21 -9.86 24.90
C THR A 61 -1.93 -10.62 24.59
N ARG A 62 -1.69 -10.95 23.30
CA ARG A 62 -0.50 -11.71 22.86
C ARG A 62 0.33 -11.01 21.79
N CYS A 63 -0.20 -9.96 21.16
CA CYS A 63 0.46 -9.25 20.09
C CYS A 63 0.63 -7.77 20.39
N ARG A 64 1.71 -7.19 19.85
CA ARG A 64 2.01 -5.77 19.97
C ARG A 64 1.47 -5.01 18.77
N PHE A 65 0.67 -3.97 18.99
CA PHE A 65 0.27 -3.05 17.92
C PHE A 65 1.41 -2.08 17.61
N GLU A 66 1.85 -2.01 16.35
CA GLU A 66 3.01 -1.20 15.95
C GLU A 66 2.65 0.16 15.34
N ASN A 67 1.41 0.34 14.88
CA ASN A 67 0.91 1.58 14.27
C ASN A 67 1.92 2.26 13.33
N ALA A 68 2.48 1.51 12.38
CA ALA A 68 3.48 2.04 11.46
C ALA A 68 2.98 3.32 10.74
N PRO A 69 3.86 4.30 10.44
CA PRO A 69 3.46 5.54 9.78
C PRO A 69 2.71 5.27 8.47
N GLY A 70 1.57 5.95 8.31
CA GLY A 70 0.67 5.76 7.17
C GLY A 70 -0.17 4.48 7.21
N THR A 71 -0.01 3.63 8.24
CA THR A 71 -0.35 2.21 8.13
C THR A 71 -0.52 1.47 9.46
N GLY A 72 -1.61 1.81 10.15
CA GLY A 72 -2.30 0.99 11.15
C GLY A 72 -3.83 1.17 11.04
N LEU A 73 -4.27 1.80 9.95
CA LEU A 73 -5.64 2.29 9.75
C LEU A 73 -6.68 1.16 9.74
N ASN A 74 -6.27 -0.04 9.37
CA ASN A 74 -7.14 -1.20 9.37
C ASN A 74 -7.29 -1.87 10.74
N ARG A 75 -6.76 -1.28 11.83
CA ARG A 75 -6.95 -1.80 13.19
C ARG A 75 -8.43 -1.92 13.52
N ASP A 76 -9.22 -0.90 13.23
CA ASP A 76 -10.63 -0.89 13.62
C ASP A 76 -11.44 -1.91 12.80
N CYS A 77 -11.15 -2.03 11.49
CA CYS A 77 -11.60 -3.13 10.63
C CYS A 77 -11.22 -4.50 11.21
N ALA A 78 -9.97 -4.67 11.64
CA ALA A 78 -9.47 -5.92 12.22
C ALA A 78 -10.15 -6.29 13.55
N LEU A 79 -10.66 -5.29 14.28
CA LEU A 79 -11.39 -5.46 15.53
C LEU A 79 -12.90 -5.58 15.33
N GLY A 80 -13.39 -5.59 14.09
CA GLY A 80 -14.82 -5.59 13.79
C GLY A 80 -15.54 -4.33 14.29
N LYS A 81 -14.81 -3.26 14.55
CA LYS A 81 -15.39 -1.96 14.91
C LYS A 81 -15.78 -1.28 13.61
N SER A 82 -17.08 -1.07 13.42
CA SER A 82 -17.56 -0.20 12.34
C SER A 82 -16.87 1.15 12.50
N PRO A 83 -16.08 1.62 11.51
CA PRO A 83 -15.63 2.99 11.53
C PRO A 83 -16.89 3.85 11.47
N ALA A 84 -17.07 4.74 12.44
CA ALA A 84 -18.10 5.76 12.35
C ALA A 84 -17.77 6.61 11.11
N GLY A 85 -18.35 6.26 9.95
CA GLY A 85 -18.26 7.05 8.71
C GLY A 85 -17.52 6.45 7.50
N ALA A 86 -16.94 5.24 7.51
CA ALA A 86 -16.26 4.72 6.29
C ALA A 86 -17.24 4.05 5.31
N LYS A 87 -18.15 4.84 4.72
CA LYS A 87 -18.72 4.52 3.41
C LYS A 87 -17.90 5.26 2.35
N GLY A 88 -17.04 4.53 1.64
CA GLY A 88 -16.36 5.03 0.45
C GLY A 88 -14.89 5.41 0.66
N ALA A 89 -14.00 4.47 0.34
CA ALA A 89 -12.65 4.82 -0.10
C ALA A 89 -12.38 3.96 -1.33
N THR A 90 -12.85 4.45 -2.48
CA THR A 90 -12.40 3.99 -3.79
C THR A 90 -11.02 4.61 -4.02
N PRO A 91 -9.95 3.83 -4.25
CA PRO A 91 -8.68 4.40 -4.70
C PRO A 91 -8.78 4.80 -6.19
N ASP A 92 -8.38 6.03 -6.50
CA ASP A 92 -8.19 6.57 -7.86
C ASP A 92 -7.06 5.87 -8.63
#